data_AF-A0A068L709-F1
#
_entry.id   AF-A0A068L709-F1
#
_cell.length_a   1.000
_cell.length_b   1.000
_cell.length_c   1.000
_cell.angle_alpha   90.00
_cell.angle_beta   90.00
_cell.angle_gamma   90.00
#
_symmetry.space_group_name_H-M   'P 1'
#
loop_
_entity.id
_entity.type
_entity.pdbx_description
1 polymer ?
#
loop_
_entity_poly.entity_id
_entity_poly.type
_entity_poly.pdbx_seq_one_letter_code
_entity_poly.pdbx_strand_id
1 'polypeptide(L)' 'EEVVGILQEASGTGLERVDLSGRQLRFLPEAFGRIRSLVVLDISSNQLEIIPDSIAGLENLEELNASSNLLE' A
#
# COMPACT_ATOMS: atom_id res chain seq x y z
N GLU A 1 -7.57 9.45 6.16
CA GLU A 1 -7.16 9.33 7.58
C GLU A 1 -6.77 7.89 7.95
N GLU A 2 -7.45 6.85 7.44
CA GLU A 2 -7.17 5.45 7.77
C GLU A 2 -5.78 4.91 7.32
N VAL A 3 -5.36 5.19 6.09
CA VAL A 3 -4.05 4.75 5.56
C VAL A 3 -2.86 5.37 6.29
N VAL A 4 -3.02 6.58 6.84
CA VAL A 4 -1.95 7.27 7.58
C VAL A 4 -1.69 6.58 8.92
N GLY A 5 -2.74 6.05 9.57
CA GLY A 5 -2.61 5.25 10.79
C GLY A 5 -1.84 3.96 10.55
N ILE A 6 -2.15 3.25 9.46
CA ILE A 6 -1.46 2.00 9.08
C ILE A 6 0.00 2.28 8.74
N LEU A 7 0.30 3.41 8.10
CA LEU A 7 1.67 3.85 7.85
C LEU A 7 2.44 4.18 9.14
N GLN A 8 1.77 4.78 10.12
CA GLN A 8 2.36 5.07 11.43
C GLN A 8 2.74 3.78 12.17
N GLU A 9 1.89 2.75 12.09
CA GLU A 9 2.19 1.40 12.60
C GLU A 9 3.31 0.72 11.78
N ALA A 10 3.26 0.81 10.45
CA ALA A 10 4.24 0.21 9.54
C ALA A 10 5.63 0.80 9.64
N SER A 11 5.75 2.07 10.03
CA SER A 11 7.05 2.71 10.23
C SER A 11 7.72 2.32 11.55
N GLY A 12 6.98 1.81 12.54
CA GLY A 12 7.49 1.48 13.88
C GLY A 12 7.68 -0.01 14.14
N THR A 13 6.94 -0.85 13.44
CA THR A 13 7.04 -2.30 13.48
C THR A 13 7.30 -2.77 12.06
N GLY A 14 8.33 -3.61 11.83
CA GLY A 14 8.67 -4.12 10.50
C GLY A 14 7.50 -4.91 9.88
N LEU A 15 6.56 -4.18 9.31
CA LEU A 15 5.35 -4.73 8.72
C LEU A 15 5.73 -5.34 7.39
N GLU A 16 5.90 -6.64 7.41
CA GLU A 16 6.16 -7.45 6.22
C GLU A 16 4.89 -7.63 5.39
N ARG A 17 3.70 -7.50 6.00
CA ARG A 17 2.42 -7.68 5.31
C ARG A 17 1.47 -6.56 5.69
N VAL A 18 0.93 -5.87 4.69
CA VAL A 18 -0.09 -4.83 4.88
C VAL A 18 -1.31 -5.14 4.05
N ASP A 19 -2.46 -5.20 4.71
CA ASP A 19 -3.76 -5.41 4.10
C ASP A 19 -4.60 -4.13 4.20
N LEU A 20 -4.85 -3.55 3.04
CA LEU A 20 -5.69 -2.39 2.79
C LEU A 20 -6.88 -2.74 1.90
N SER A 21 -7.20 -4.02 1.74
CA SER A 21 -8.28 -4.45 0.86
C SER A 21 -9.63 -3.88 1.30
N GLY A 22 -10.47 -3.48 0.35
CA GLY A 22 -11.85 -3.06 0.64
C GLY A 22 -12.01 -1.70 1.31
N ARG A 23 -10.96 -0.85 1.35
CA ARG A 23 -10.97 0.44 2.07
C ARG A 23 -11.39 1.65 1.24
N GLN A 24 -11.91 1.44 0.04
CA GLN A 24 -12.36 2.51 -0.87
C GLN A 24 -11.30 3.59 -1.10
N LEU A 25 -10.02 3.21 -1.10
CA LEU A 25 -8.91 4.13 -1.30
C LEU A 25 -8.92 4.63 -2.73
N ARG A 26 -8.95 5.96 -2.91
CA ARG A 26 -8.83 6.59 -4.24
C ARG A 26 -7.40 6.85 -4.66
N PHE A 27 -6.52 7.03 -3.67
CA PHE A 27 -5.11 7.29 -3.87
C PHE A 27 -4.31 6.62 -2.75
N LEU A 28 -3.15 6.07 -3.12
CA LEU A 28 -2.19 5.55 -2.17
C LEU A 28 -1.22 6.69 -1.79
N PRO A 29 -0.98 6.95 -0.50
CA PRO A 29 -0.05 7.99 -0.08
C PRO A 29 1.40 7.63 -0.42
N GLU A 30 2.20 8.61 -0.85
CA GLU A 30 3.62 8.43 -1.21
C GLU A 30 4.47 7.84 -0.08
N ALA A 31 4.06 8.07 1.18
CA ALA A 31 4.71 7.52 2.36
C ALA A 31 4.73 5.97 2.38
N PHE A 32 3.86 5.28 1.63
CA PHE A 32 3.91 3.82 1.49
C PHE A 32 5.25 3.35 0.94
N GLY A 33 5.81 4.09 -0.02
CA GLY A 33 7.12 3.81 -0.60
C GLY A 33 8.29 3.84 0.37
N ARG A 34 8.08 4.31 1.61
CA ARG A 34 9.12 4.35 2.64
C ARG A 34 9.21 3.08 3.47
N ILE A 35 8.22 2.18 3.39
CA ILE A 35 8.18 0.93 4.14
C ILE A 35 9.02 -0.12 3.40
N ARG A 36 10.35 -0.05 3.57
CA ARG A 36 11.27 -0.99 2.90
C ARG A 36 11.09 -2.43 3.35
N SER A 37 10.60 -2.67 4.56
CA SER A 37 10.39 -4.01 5.12
C SER A 37 9.14 -4.72 4.60
N LEU A 38 8.33 -4.05 3.76
CA LEU A 38 7.09 -4.62 3.25
C LEU A 38 7.37 -5.69 2.20
N VAL A 39 6.81 -6.88 2.40
CA VAL A 39 6.93 -8.06 1.52
C VAL A 39 5.62 -8.31 0.77
N VAL A 40 4.48 -8.12 1.43
CA VAL A 40 3.14 -8.31 0.85
C VAL A 40 2.31 -7.04 1.05
N LEU A 41 1.75 -6.54 -0.03
CA LEU A 41 0.82 -5.41 -0.03
C LEU A 41 -0.48 -5.80 -0.73
N ASP A 42 -1.56 -5.91 0.04
CA ASP A 42 -2.90 -6.06 -0.52
C ASP A 42 -3.61 -4.71 -0.51
N ILE A 43 -3.87 -4.18 -1.69
CA ILE A 43 -4.66 -2.97 -1.93
C ILE A 43 -5.87 -3.31 -2.81
N SER A 44 -6.31 -4.56 -2.82
CA SER A 44 -7.42 -5.01 -3.66
C SER A 44 -8.78 -4.45 -3.25
N SER A 45 -9.76 -4.47 -4.14
CA SER A 45 -11.11 -3.96 -3.86
C SER A 45 -11.12 -2.50 -3.37
N ASN A 46 -10.26 -1.67 -3.93
CA ASN A 46 -10.21 -0.23 -3.68
C ASN A 46 -10.68 0.56 -4.91
N GLN A 47 -10.53 1.88 -4.88
CA GLN A 47 -10.92 2.78 -5.96
C GLN A 47 -9.70 3.51 -6.52
N LEU A 48 -8.52 2.85 -6.48
CA LEU A 48 -7.27 3.47 -6.91
C LEU A 48 -7.33 3.68 -8.42
N GLU A 49 -7.17 4.92 -8.85
CA GLU A 49 -7.08 5.30 -10.27
C GLU A 49 -5.65 5.18 -10.79
N ILE A 50 -4.67 5.39 -9.91
CA ILE A 50 -3.24 5.26 -10.21
C ILE A 50 -2.49 4.71 -9.01
N ILE A 51 -1.46 3.90 -9.28
CA ILE A 51 -0.47 3.53 -8.28
C ILE A 51 0.67 4.56 -8.34
N PRO A 52 1.00 5.25 -7.22
CA PRO A 52 2.08 6.24 -7.21
C PRO A 52 3.43 5.59 -7.48
N ASP A 53 4.35 6.31 -8.14
CA ASP A 53 5.73 5.88 -8.35
C ASP A 53 6.47 5.54 -7.05
N SER A 54 6.00 6.07 -5.91
CA SER A 54 6.53 5.72 -4.59
C SER A 54 6.44 4.22 -4.29
N ILE A 55 5.56 3.45 -4.94
CA ILE A 55 5.52 1.98 -4.83
C ILE A 55 6.89 1.36 -5.15
N ALA A 56 7.69 2.00 -6.00
CA ALA A 56 9.06 1.58 -6.34
C ALA A 56 10.04 1.65 -5.16
N GLY A 57 9.69 2.38 -4.09
CA GLY A 57 10.48 2.44 -2.85
C GLY A 57 10.30 1.21 -1.94
N LEU A 58 9.34 0.33 -2.24
CA LEU A 58 9.12 -0.93 -1.52
C LEU A 58 10.14 -1.99 -1.97
N GLU A 59 11.39 -1.83 -1.55
CA GLU A 59 12.54 -2.63 -2.03
C GLU A 59 12.42 -4.14 -1.78
N ASN A 60 11.67 -4.58 -0.75
CA ASN A 60 11.48 -6.00 -0.41
C ASN A 60 10.10 -6.54 -0.81
N LEU A 61 9.32 -5.79 -1.61
CA LEU A 61 7.97 -6.22 -1.99
C LEU A 61 8.05 -7.40 -2.96
N GLU A 62 7.51 -8.53 -2.54
CA GLU A 62 7.40 -9.73 -3.35
C GLU A 62 5.99 -9.89 -3.94
N GLU A 63 4.96 -9.43 -3.22
CA GLU A 63 3.57 -9.59 -3.62
C GLU A 63 2.80 -8.27 -3.52
N LEU A 64 2.23 -7.82 -4.64
CA LEU A 64 1.36 -6.65 -4.73
C LEU A 64 0.02 -7.07 -5.32
N ASN A 65 -1.04 -7.06 -4.51
CA ASN A 65 -2.39 -7.33 -4.97
C ASN A 65 -3.15 -6.02 -5.15
N ALA A 66 -3.29 -5.58 -6.40
CA ALA A 66 -4.08 -4.39 -6.77
C ALA A 66 -5.36 -4.73 -7.55
N SER A 67 -5.84 -5.97 -7.43
CA SER A 67 -7.05 -6.43 -8.10
C SER A 67 -8.30 -5.64 -7.68
N SER A 68 -9.29 -5.54 -8.57
CA SER A 68 -10.54 -4.82 -8.28
C SER A 68 -10.32 -3.36 -7.83
N ASN A 69 -9.43 -2.66 -8.53
CA ASN A 69 -9.28 -1.21 -8.49
C ASN A 69 -9.78 -0.56 -9.79
N LEU A 70 -9.62 0.76 -9.91
CA LEU A 70 -9.98 1.56 -11.08
C LEU A 70 -8.72 1.98 -11.87
N LEU A 71 -7.67 1.16 -11.82
CA LEU A 71 -6.38 1.43 -12.47
C LEU A 71 -6.57 1.40 -13.99
N GLU A 72 -6.22 2.50 -14.66
CA GLU A 72 -6.31 2.68 -16.12
C GLU A 72 -4.96 2.44 -16.83
#